data_AF-A0A2G5E4K7-F1
#
_entry.id   AF-A0A2G5E4K7-F1
#
_cell.length_a   1.000
_cell.length_b   1.000
_cell.length_c   1.000
_cell.angle_alpha   90.00
_cell.angle_beta   90.00
_cell.angle_gamma   90.00
#
_symmetry.space_group_name_H-M   'P 1'
#
loop_
_entity.id
_entity.type
_entity.pdbx_description
1 polymer ?
#
loop_
_entity_poly.entity_id
_entity_poly.type
_entity_poly.pdbx_seq_one_letter_code
_entity_poly.pdbx_strand_id
1 'polypeptide(L)'
;MEELLIGIVSMILILSLIPLFLWKRRQLSSSSSHQQLQQVPDDDDQVPIRENVVRGSATRRMRRRPAAAASSSSSAPVEDNIEGSDEDEGAYNVAKGSKKKEKKRQEREAQRQAEEAVRESRLTKQDRYSEMRRKKDEEREAQERQLEVEAMARKAKEEEAAALEFDKWKGEFSIDAEGTTENELQDESRGLLFDFVEYIKKHKCVPLEDLAAEFKLRTQDCINRITSLESMGLQT
;
A
#
# COMPACT_ATOMS: atom_id res chain seq x y z
N MET A 1 10.35 -39.73 17.98
CA MET A 1 9.64 -38.46 18.27
C MET A 1 10.54 -37.27 17.94
N GLU A 2 11.80 -37.30 18.36
CA GLU A 2 12.77 -36.22 18.13
C GLU A 2 13.06 -35.94 16.65
N GLU A 3 13.24 -36.97 15.82
CA GLU A 3 13.45 -36.82 14.36
C GLU A 3 12.27 -36.15 13.63
N LEU A 4 11.03 -36.43 14.08
CA LEU A 4 9.84 -35.79 13.53
C LEU A 4 9.74 -34.32 13.97
N LEU A 5 10.11 -34.02 15.22
CA LEU A 5 10.17 -32.65 15.73
C LEU A 5 11.25 -31.83 15.01
N ILE A 6 12.43 -32.39 14.78
CA ILE A 6 13.52 -31.76 14.01
C ILE A 6 13.06 -31.49 12.58
N GLY A 7 12.39 -32.47 11.95
CA GLY A 7 11.80 -32.30 10.62
C GLY A 7 10.79 -31.14 10.57
N ILE A 8 9.85 -31.09 11.52
CA ILE A 8 8.82 -30.03 11.59
C ILE A 8 9.46 -28.65 11.83
N VAL A 9 10.41 -28.55 12.76
CA VAL A 9 11.12 -27.29 13.05
C VAL A 9 11.89 -26.81 11.82
N SER A 10 12.58 -27.71 11.11
CA SER A 10 13.30 -27.36 9.88
C SER A 10 12.36 -26.85 8.77
N MET A 11 11.16 -27.43 8.67
CA MET A 11 10.16 -27.07 7.66
C MET A 11 9.58 -25.68 7.92
N ILE A 12 9.30 -25.36 9.20
CA ILE A 12 8.85 -24.03 9.63
C ILE A 12 9.95 -22.97 9.41
N LEU A 13 11.21 -23.33 9.65
CA LEU A 13 12.36 -22.44 9.44
C LEU A 13 12.52 -22.11 7.95
N ILE A 14 12.39 -23.10 7.06
CA ILE A 14 12.44 -22.89 5.61
C ILE A 14 11.23 -22.08 5.13
N LEU A 15 10.02 -22.41 5.59
CA LEU A 15 8.79 -21.69 5.23
C LEU A 15 8.78 -20.24 5.70
N SER A 16 9.48 -19.90 6.78
CA SER A 16 9.60 -18.51 7.26
C SER A 16 10.73 -17.75 6.56
N LEU A 17 11.86 -18.39 6.27
CA LEU A 17 13.00 -17.74 5.61
C LEU A 17 12.77 -17.43 4.13
N ILE A 18 12.07 -18.30 3.38
CA ILE A 18 11.78 -18.09 1.95
C ILE A 18 11.00 -16.79 1.70
N PRO A 19 9.84 -16.53 2.33
CA PRO A 19 9.10 -15.28 2.11
C PRO A 19 9.86 -14.05 2.61
N LEU A 20 10.59 -14.16 3.73
CA LEU A 20 11.45 -13.07 4.22
C LEU A 20 12.59 -12.74 3.26
N PHE A 21 13.22 -13.76 2.66
CA PHE A 21 14.28 -13.58 1.69
C PHE A 21 13.76 -12.94 0.39
N LEU A 22 12.59 -13.37 -0.09
CA LEU A 22 11.93 -12.79 -1.25
C LEU A 22 11.48 -11.35 -0.97
N TRP A 23 11.00 -11.05 0.24
CA TRP A 23 10.62 -9.69 0.64
C TRP A 23 11.84 -8.78 0.77
N LYS A 24 12.92 -9.25 1.40
CA LYS A 24 14.20 -8.52 1.49
C LYS A 24 14.78 -8.23 0.11
N ARG A 25 14.74 -9.20 -0.82
CA ARG A 25 15.24 -9.01 -2.19
C ARG A 25 14.41 -7.97 -2.98
N ARG A 26 13.11 -7.88 -2.72
CA ARG A 26 12.24 -6.81 -3.25
C ARG A 26 12.54 -5.46 -2.61
N GLN A 27 12.80 -5.41 -1.31
CA GLN A 27 13.18 -4.17 -0.61
C GLN A 27 14.50 -3.60 -1.14
N LEU A 28 15.54 -4.42 -1.34
CA LEU A 28 16.80 -3.94 -1.95
C LEU A 28 16.60 -3.39 -3.37
N SER A 29 15.62 -3.91 -4.12
CA SER A 29 15.27 -3.38 -5.46
C SER A 29 14.44 -2.08 -5.37
N SER A 30 13.68 -1.91 -4.29
CA SER A 30 12.87 -0.71 -4.01
C SER A 30 13.67 0.45 -3.42
N SER A 31 14.80 0.18 -2.77
CA SER A 31 15.67 1.23 -2.23
C SER A 31 16.30 2.11 -3.31
N SER A 32 16.47 1.61 -4.54
CA SER A 32 16.90 2.41 -5.69
C SER A 32 15.79 3.30 -6.26
N SER A 33 14.52 3.03 -5.93
CA SER A 33 13.35 3.80 -6.40
C SER A 33 12.94 4.91 -5.42
N HIS A 34 13.27 4.75 -4.14
CA HIS A 34 12.77 5.62 -3.07
C HIS A 34 13.67 6.82 -2.73
N GLN A 35 14.84 6.96 -3.39
CA GLN A 35 15.76 8.09 -3.19
C GLN A 35 15.46 9.30 -4.10
N GLN A 36 14.38 9.28 -4.90
CA GLN A 36 14.07 10.35 -5.85
C GLN A 36 12.85 11.23 -5.49
N LEU A 37 12.16 10.98 -4.37
CA LEU A 37 10.90 11.66 -4.04
C LEU A 37 10.91 12.47 -2.73
N GLN A 38 12.08 12.84 -2.20
CA GLN A 38 12.13 13.64 -0.97
C GLN A 38 13.12 14.80 -1.07
N GLN A 39 12.73 15.83 -1.80
CA GLN A 39 13.26 17.18 -1.60
C GLN A 39 12.20 18.21 -1.99
N VAL A 40 11.43 18.65 -0.99
CA VAL A 40 10.59 19.84 -1.03
C VAL A 40 11.28 20.89 -0.16
N PRO A 41 11.51 22.10 -0.67
CA PRO A 41 11.52 23.29 0.17
C PRO A 41 10.27 24.14 -0.17
N ASP A 42 9.54 24.50 0.88
CA ASP A 42 8.54 25.56 0.91
C ASP A 42 9.21 26.92 0.65
N ASP A 43 8.64 27.74 -0.23
CA ASP A 43 8.69 29.19 -0.17
C ASP A 43 7.52 29.79 -0.98
N ASP A 44 6.84 30.75 -0.35
CA ASP A 44 5.61 31.42 -0.75
C ASP A 44 5.73 32.34 -1.98
N ASP A 45 4.56 32.60 -2.57
CA ASP A 45 4.18 33.76 -3.39
C ASP A 45 5.02 34.11 -4.64
N GLN A 46 4.54 33.64 -5.79
CA GLN A 46 4.19 34.51 -6.94
C GLN A 46 3.52 33.72 -8.07
N VAL A 47 2.44 34.29 -8.60
CA VAL A 47 1.66 33.80 -9.75
C VAL A 47 2.50 33.91 -11.04
N PRO A 48 2.49 32.89 -11.93
CA PRO A 48 2.55 33.21 -13.35
C PRO A 48 1.63 32.38 -14.25
N ILE A 49 0.98 33.17 -15.12
CA ILE A 49 0.50 32.95 -16.48
C ILE A 49 0.96 31.64 -17.15
N ARG A 50 -0.04 30.95 -17.72
CA ARG A 50 0.05 29.73 -18.51
C ARG A 50 0.96 29.92 -19.75
N GLU A 51 2.07 29.20 -19.79
CA GLU A 51 2.82 28.94 -21.01
C GLU A 51 3.09 27.45 -21.14
N ASN A 52 2.49 26.85 -22.17
CA ASN A 52 2.68 25.45 -22.54
C ASN A 52 4.06 25.28 -23.17
N VAL A 53 5.00 24.65 -22.46
CA VAL A 53 6.24 24.13 -23.07
C VAL A 53 6.36 22.63 -22.82
N VAL A 54 6.09 21.89 -23.89
CA VAL A 54 6.35 20.47 -24.05
C VAL A 54 7.86 20.24 -24.21
N ARG A 55 8.51 19.59 -23.25
CA ARG A 55 9.74 18.79 -23.43
C ARG A 55 9.29 17.32 -23.34
N GLY A 56 9.48 16.40 -24.28
CA GLY A 56 10.51 16.26 -25.29
C GLY A 56 11.14 14.88 -25.11
N SER A 57 10.46 13.80 -25.55
CA SER A 57 11.06 12.46 -25.66
C SER A 57 10.82 11.90 -27.05
N ALA A 58 11.94 11.81 -27.77
CA ALA A 58 12.30 10.88 -28.83
C ALA A 58 11.17 10.15 -29.60
N THR A 59 10.99 10.54 -30.87
CA THR A 59 11.06 9.66 -32.07
C THR A 59 10.52 10.39 -33.29
N ARG A 60 11.17 11.49 -33.71
CA ARG A 60 10.82 12.15 -34.97
C ARG A 60 11.63 11.54 -36.11
N ARG A 61 11.01 10.61 -36.83
CA ARG A 61 11.49 10.13 -38.13
C ARG A 61 11.72 11.33 -39.06
N MET A 62 12.90 11.34 -39.64
CA MET A 62 13.41 12.32 -40.57
C MET A 62 12.54 12.34 -41.84
N ARG A 63 11.78 13.42 -42.04
CA ARG A 63 11.28 13.81 -43.37
C ARG A 63 11.54 15.31 -43.53
N ARG A 64 12.75 15.61 -43.97
CA ARG A 64 13.14 16.94 -44.44
C ARG A 64 12.31 17.26 -45.69
N ARG A 65 11.44 18.27 -45.60
CA ARG A 65 11.10 19.12 -46.74
C ARG A 65 12.15 20.22 -46.82
N PRO A 66 12.68 20.57 -48.01
CA PRO A 66 13.58 21.70 -48.14
C PRO A 66 12.82 23.03 -47.98
N ALA A 67 13.42 23.93 -47.22
CA ALA A 67 13.01 25.34 -47.12
C ALA A 67 13.52 26.08 -48.37
N ALA A 68 12.67 26.97 -48.88
CA ALA A 68 12.94 27.80 -50.03
C ALA A 68 14.08 28.79 -49.76
N ALA A 69 15.03 28.85 -50.69
CA ALA A 69 15.83 30.02 -50.97
C ALA A 69 16.03 30.12 -52.48
N ALA A 70 15.60 31.27 -53.02
CA ALA A 70 16.03 31.90 -54.26
C ALA A 70 15.60 31.33 -55.62
N SER A 71 14.91 32.22 -56.35
CA SER A 71 14.94 32.46 -57.80
C SER A 71 13.94 31.77 -58.73
N SER A 72 13.36 32.63 -59.58
CA SER A 72 12.81 32.41 -60.93
C SER A 72 11.37 31.88 -61.12
N SER A 73 10.53 32.84 -61.53
CA SER A 73 9.61 32.84 -62.67
C SER A 73 8.32 31.99 -62.68
N SER A 74 7.24 32.72 -62.98
CA SER A 74 6.01 32.34 -63.69
C SER A 74 4.90 31.60 -62.92
N SER A 75 3.87 32.35 -62.51
CA SER A 75 2.46 32.12 -62.90
C SER A 75 1.56 33.15 -62.22
N ALA A 76 0.84 33.91 -63.03
CA ALA A 76 -0.04 35.00 -62.62
C ALA A 76 -1.30 34.49 -61.88
N PRO A 77 -1.88 35.26 -60.94
CA PRO A 77 -3.28 35.13 -60.61
C PRO A 77 -4.11 35.92 -61.65
N VAL A 78 -5.02 35.22 -62.32
CA VAL A 78 -6.04 35.82 -63.19
C VAL A 78 -7.01 36.61 -62.33
N GLU A 79 -7.12 37.90 -62.60
CA GLU A 79 -8.16 38.79 -62.09
C GLU A 79 -9.53 38.31 -62.58
N ASP A 80 -10.45 38.03 -61.65
CA ASP A 80 -11.88 38.01 -61.96
C ASP A 80 -12.35 39.48 -62.05
N ASN A 81 -12.19 40.04 -63.24
CA ASN A 81 -12.87 41.26 -63.68
C ASN A 81 -13.39 41.00 -65.08
N ILE A 82 -14.70 40.75 -65.21
CA ILE A 82 -15.52 41.09 -66.38
C ILE A 82 -16.94 41.31 -65.86
N GLU A 83 -17.21 42.57 -65.61
CA GLU A 83 -18.53 43.18 -65.65
C GLU A 83 -18.90 43.45 -67.12
N GLY A 84 -20.11 43.05 -67.52
CA GLY A 84 -20.86 43.69 -68.59
C GLY A 84 -20.64 43.21 -70.04
N SER A 85 -21.78 43.11 -70.75
CA SER A 85 -21.96 43.07 -72.21
C SER A 85 -22.12 41.66 -72.82
N ASP A 86 -23.35 41.22 -73.08
CA ASP A 86 -24.09 41.61 -74.29
C ASP A 86 -25.54 41.12 -74.21
N GLU A 87 -26.46 41.91 -74.78
CA GLU A 87 -27.88 41.61 -74.87
C GLU A 87 -28.17 40.67 -76.07
N ASP A 88 -29.24 39.90 -75.93
CA ASP A 88 -29.89 39.02 -76.92
C ASP A 88 -29.46 37.52 -76.91
N GLU A 89 -30.45 36.61 -76.96
CA GLU A 89 -30.42 35.14 -76.68
C GLU A 89 -30.93 34.69 -75.27
N GLY A 90 -31.89 35.44 -74.71
CA GLY A 90 -32.34 35.37 -73.31
C GLY A 90 -33.20 34.17 -72.83
N ALA A 91 -33.59 33.20 -73.68
CA ALA A 91 -34.50 32.12 -73.22
C ALA A 91 -33.82 30.75 -73.00
N TYR A 92 -32.87 30.37 -73.85
CA TYR A 92 -32.27 29.02 -73.83
C TYR A 92 -31.12 28.89 -72.81
N ASN A 93 -30.37 29.97 -72.57
CA ASN A 93 -29.25 29.98 -71.63
C ASN A 93 -29.69 30.09 -70.15
N VAL A 94 -30.82 30.75 -69.88
CA VAL A 94 -31.40 30.86 -68.53
C VAL A 94 -31.89 29.49 -68.01
N ALA A 95 -32.47 28.66 -68.89
CA ALA A 95 -32.93 27.31 -68.55
C ALA A 95 -31.77 26.31 -68.31
N LYS A 96 -30.60 26.52 -68.93
CA LYS A 96 -29.38 25.74 -68.64
C LYS A 96 -28.69 26.22 -67.36
N GLY A 97 -28.70 27.54 -67.09
CA GLY A 97 -28.18 28.12 -65.85
C GLY A 97 -28.94 27.68 -64.60
N SER A 98 -30.28 27.59 -64.67
CA SER A 98 -31.12 27.11 -63.55
C SER A 98 -30.87 25.63 -63.24
N LYS A 99 -30.75 24.78 -64.26
CA LYS A 99 -30.38 23.35 -64.09
C LYS A 99 -28.96 23.18 -63.51
N LYS A 100 -28.00 24.04 -63.87
CA LYS A 100 -26.63 24.02 -63.29
C LYS A 100 -26.63 24.47 -61.82
N LYS A 101 -27.43 25.48 -61.48
CA LYS A 101 -27.58 25.96 -60.09
C LYS A 101 -28.25 24.92 -59.19
N GLU A 102 -29.27 24.22 -59.69
CA GLU A 102 -29.94 23.15 -58.97
C GLU A 102 -29.01 21.94 -58.75
N LYS A 103 -28.25 21.52 -59.77
CA LYS A 103 -27.23 20.47 -59.62
C LYS A 103 -26.16 20.84 -58.57
N LYS A 104 -25.68 22.09 -58.56
CA LYS A 104 -24.71 22.57 -57.56
C LYS A 104 -25.31 22.59 -56.14
N ARG A 105 -26.62 22.87 -56.01
CA ARG A 105 -27.33 22.80 -54.72
C ARG A 105 -27.45 21.36 -54.23
N GLN A 106 -27.83 20.43 -55.11
CA GLN A 106 -27.92 19.00 -54.80
C GLN A 106 -26.56 18.41 -54.44
N GLU A 107 -25.49 18.79 -55.13
CA GLU A 107 -24.13 18.37 -54.80
C GLU A 107 -23.68 18.89 -53.42
N ARG A 108 -24.02 20.15 -53.07
CA ARG A 108 -23.73 20.72 -51.74
C ARG A 108 -24.57 20.08 -50.63
N GLU A 109 -25.78 19.64 -50.92
CA GLU A 109 -26.62 18.89 -49.98
C GLU A 109 -26.12 17.46 -49.80
N ALA A 110 -25.73 16.78 -50.88
CA ALA A 110 -25.09 15.46 -50.83
C ALA A 110 -23.75 15.49 -50.07
N GLN A 111 -22.95 16.55 -50.26
CA GLN A 111 -21.70 16.73 -49.52
C GLN A 111 -21.94 16.91 -48.02
N ARG A 112 -22.98 17.68 -47.63
CA ARG A 112 -23.35 17.85 -46.21
C ARG A 112 -23.83 16.54 -45.59
N GLN A 113 -24.67 15.78 -46.29
CA GLN A 113 -25.12 14.46 -45.82
C GLN A 113 -23.98 13.45 -45.69
N ALA A 114 -23.03 13.45 -46.64
CA ALA A 114 -21.84 12.60 -46.55
C ALA A 114 -20.95 12.99 -45.36
N GLU A 115 -20.78 14.28 -45.09
CA GLU A 115 -20.02 14.76 -43.93
C GLU A 115 -20.71 14.45 -42.60
N GLU A 116 -22.04 14.60 -42.53
CA GLU A 116 -22.86 14.22 -41.38
C GLU A 116 -22.79 12.72 -41.10
N ALA A 117 -22.94 11.86 -42.12
CA ALA A 117 -22.79 10.41 -41.98
C ALA A 117 -21.39 10.00 -41.48
N VAL A 118 -20.33 10.69 -41.95
CA VAL A 118 -18.96 10.46 -41.45
C VAL A 118 -18.84 10.90 -39.98
N ARG A 119 -19.42 12.04 -39.61
CA ARG A 119 -19.42 12.55 -38.23
C ARG A 119 -20.18 11.61 -37.29
N GLU A 120 -21.37 11.15 -37.68
CA GLU A 120 -22.17 10.19 -36.93
C GLU A 120 -21.47 8.83 -36.80
N SER A 121 -20.84 8.33 -37.87
CA SER A 121 -20.06 7.08 -37.80
C SER A 121 -18.85 7.17 -36.87
N ARG A 122 -18.29 8.37 -36.69
CA ARG A 122 -17.19 8.63 -35.76
C ARG A 122 -17.69 8.73 -34.31
N LEU A 123 -18.81 9.42 -34.11
CA LEU A 123 -19.45 9.56 -32.79
C LEU A 123 -19.95 8.22 -32.26
N THR A 124 -20.68 7.45 -33.08
CA THR A 124 -21.17 6.11 -32.71
C THR A 124 -20.04 5.14 -32.33
N LYS A 125 -18.90 5.18 -33.04
CA LYS A 125 -17.72 4.40 -32.66
C LYS A 125 -17.14 4.87 -31.32
N GLN A 126 -16.98 6.18 -31.14
CA GLN A 126 -16.45 6.75 -29.90
C GLN A 126 -17.35 6.42 -28.70
N ASP A 127 -18.67 6.54 -28.88
CA ASP A 127 -19.67 6.24 -27.88
C ASP A 127 -19.62 4.77 -27.47
N ARG A 128 -19.59 3.85 -28.45
CA ARG A 128 -19.42 2.41 -28.19
C ARG A 128 -18.16 2.06 -27.40
N TYR A 129 -17.03 2.73 -27.67
CA TYR A 129 -15.80 2.53 -26.89
C TYR A 129 -15.92 3.10 -25.46
N SER A 130 -16.62 4.23 -25.31
CA SER A 130 -16.85 4.85 -24.01
C SER A 130 -17.78 4.01 -23.13
N GLU A 131 -18.87 3.48 -23.70
CA GLU A 131 -19.78 2.58 -23.01
C GLU A 131 -19.10 1.27 -22.61
N MET A 132 -18.28 0.69 -23.50
CA MET A 132 -17.52 -0.51 -23.18
C MET A 132 -16.51 -0.27 -22.05
N ARG A 133 -15.89 0.91 -22.01
CA ARG A 133 -15.01 1.33 -20.89
C ARG A 133 -15.81 1.42 -19.60
N ARG A 134 -16.94 2.13 -19.60
CA ARG A 134 -17.78 2.30 -18.41
C ARG A 134 -18.28 0.97 -17.88
N LYS A 135 -18.81 0.10 -18.73
CA LYS A 135 -19.27 -1.24 -18.33
C LYS A 135 -18.15 -2.08 -17.72
N LYS A 136 -16.94 -2.03 -18.26
CA LYS A 136 -15.79 -2.76 -17.71
C LYS A 136 -15.32 -2.22 -16.36
N ASP A 137 -15.45 -0.93 -16.15
CA ASP A 137 -15.08 -0.31 -14.88
C ASP A 137 -16.17 -0.56 -13.82
N GLU A 138 -17.46 -0.51 -14.20
CA GLU A 138 -18.59 -0.92 -13.37
C GLU A 138 -18.54 -2.40 -12.96
N GLU A 139 -18.18 -3.30 -13.88
CA GLU A 139 -18.00 -4.73 -13.60
C GLU A 139 -16.86 -4.97 -12.61
N ARG A 140 -15.75 -4.23 -12.75
CA ARG A 140 -14.61 -4.32 -11.82
C ARG A 140 -14.97 -3.78 -10.44
N GLU A 141 -15.67 -2.67 -10.37
CA GLU A 141 -16.15 -2.12 -9.10
C GLU A 141 -17.17 -3.06 -8.43
N ALA A 142 -18.05 -3.70 -9.20
CA ALA A 142 -18.98 -4.70 -8.67
C ALA A 142 -18.25 -5.94 -8.14
N GLN A 143 -17.23 -6.41 -8.86
CA GLN A 143 -16.40 -7.54 -8.42
C GLN A 143 -15.58 -7.19 -7.16
N GLU A 144 -15.01 -6.00 -7.10
CA GLU A 144 -14.28 -5.51 -5.91
C GLU A 144 -15.23 -5.41 -4.71
N ARG A 145 -16.43 -4.85 -4.88
CA ARG A 145 -17.45 -4.81 -3.83
C ARG A 145 -17.88 -6.20 -3.36
N GLN A 146 -18.01 -7.18 -4.26
CA GLN A 146 -18.32 -8.56 -3.87
C GLN A 146 -17.19 -9.16 -3.03
N LEU A 147 -15.94 -8.99 -3.46
CA LEU A 147 -14.78 -9.49 -2.73
C LEU A 147 -14.59 -8.80 -1.37
N GLU A 148 -14.87 -7.50 -1.27
CA GLU A 148 -14.82 -6.76 0.00
C GLU A 148 -15.91 -7.25 0.97
N VAL A 149 -17.14 -7.48 0.48
CA VAL A 149 -18.22 -8.03 1.30
C VAL A 149 -17.88 -9.44 1.77
N GLU A 150 -17.32 -10.29 0.90
CA GLU A 150 -16.87 -11.63 1.27
C GLU A 150 -15.72 -11.61 2.29
N ALA A 151 -14.75 -10.70 2.12
CA ALA A 151 -13.64 -10.53 3.04
C ALA A 151 -14.11 -10.02 4.42
N MET A 152 -15.05 -9.06 4.45
CA MET A 152 -15.66 -8.58 5.69
C MET A 152 -16.47 -9.68 6.37
N ALA A 153 -17.23 -10.48 5.62
CA ALA A 153 -17.98 -11.61 6.17
C ALA A 153 -17.05 -12.71 6.73
N ARG A 154 -15.89 -12.94 6.10
CA ARG A 154 -14.88 -13.85 6.64
C ARG A 154 -14.24 -13.33 7.91
N LYS A 155 -13.85 -12.05 7.95
CA LYS A 155 -13.32 -11.41 9.16
C LYS A 155 -14.30 -11.46 10.31
N ALA A 156 -15.58 -11.16 10.08
CA ALA A 156 -16.60 -11.25 11.11
C ALA A 156 -16.74 -12.68 11.68
N LYS A 157 -16.71 -13.71 10.82
CA LYS A 157 -16.74 -15.12 11.27
C LYS A 157 -15.49 -15.52 12.05
N GLU A 158 -14.33 -15.03 11.62
CA GLU A 158 -13.04 -15.29 12.29
C GLU A 158 -12.99 -14.57 13.65
N GLU A 159 -13.52 -13.35 13.75
CA GLU A 159 -13.66 -12.61 15.01
C GLU A 159 -14.68 -13.24 15.97
N GLU A 160 -15.83 -13.72 15.47
CA GLU A 160 -16.80 -14.48 16.26
C GLU A 160 -16.21 -15.79 16.78
N ALA A 161 -15.46 -16.53 15.94
CA ALA A 161 -14.77 -17.74 16.37
C ALA A 161 -13.67 -17.44 17.41
N ALA A 162 -12.87 -16.39 17.19
CA ALA A 162 -11.84 -15.96 18.12
C ALA A 162 -12.43 -15.48 19.45
N ALA A 163 -13.60 -14.85 19.45
CA ALA A 163 -14.29 -14.44 20.67
C ALA A 163 -14.76 -15.66 21.49
N LEU A 164 -15.32 -16.69 20.82
CA LEU A 164 -15.71 -17.93 21.48
C LEU A 164 -14.49 -18.71 22.02
N GLU A 165 -13.38 -18.73 21.27
CA GLU A 165 -12.11 -19.30 21.73
C GLU A 165 -11.53 -18.51 22.91
N PHE A 166 -11.62 -17.18 22.87
CA PHE A 166 -11.20 -16.32 23.95
C PHE A 166 -12.02 -16.55 25.22
N ASP A 167 -13.34 -16.67 25.12
CA ASP A 167 -14.21 -16.95 26.28
C ASP A 167 -13.94 -18.35 26.85
N LYS A 168 -13.68 -19.34 25.99
CA LYS A 168 -13.28 -20.68 26.42
C LYS A 168 -11.94 -20.65 27.16
N TRP A 169 -10.93 -19.98 26.61
CA TRP A 169 -9.65 -19.82 27.28
C TRP A 169 -9.78 -18.98 28.53
N LYS A 170 -10.61 -17.94 28.56
CA LYS A 170 -10.86 -17.15 29.78
C LYS A 170 -11.49 -17.99 30.89
N GLY A 171 -12.35 -18.95 30.54
CA GLY A 171 -12.88 -19.94 31.49
C GLY A 171 -11.82 -20.93 31.99
N GLU A 172 -10.92 -21.37 31.12
CA GLU A 172 -9.78 -22.24 31.45
C GLU A 172 -8.65 -21.49 32.20
N PHE A 173 -8.54 -20.17 31.98
CA PHE A 173 -7.59 -19.24 32.56
C PHE A 173 -8.20 -18.49 33.75
N SER A 174 -9.20 -19.07 34.41
CA SER A 174 -9.53 -18.72 35.79
C SER A 174 -8.30 -18.99 36.65
N ILE A 175 -7.40 -18.00 36.67
CA ILE A 175 -6.27 -17.90 37.57
C ILE A 175 -6.87 -17.99 38.97
N ASP A 176 -6.47 -19.01 39.73
CA ASP A 176 -6.63 -19.09 41.17
C ASP A 176 -6.05 -17.81 41.79
N ALA A 177 -6.87 -16.77 41.87
CA ALA A 177 -6.57 -15.52 42.51
C ALA A 177 -6.81 -15.67 44.01
N GLU A 178 -6.12 -16.62 44.66
CA GLU A 178 -6.03 -16.70 46.12
C GLU A 178 -4.87 -17.63 46.58
N GLY A 179 -3.67 -17.06 46.71
CA GLY A 179 -2.90 -17.23 47.96
C GLY A 179 -1.93 -18.40 48.20
N THR A 180 -1.52 -19.21 47.22
CA THR A 180 -0.68 -20.40 47.55
C THR A 180 0.84 -20.22 47.45
N THR A 181 1.36 -19.27 46.67
CA THR A 181 2.82 -19.15 46.46
C THR A 181 3.55 -18.32 47.53
N GLU A 182 2.89 -17.35 48.17
CA GLU A 182 3.49 -16.61 49.28
C GLU A 182 3.53 -17.41 50.58
N ASN A 183 2.57 -18.32 50.79
CA ASN A 183 2.51 -19.12 52.01
C ASN A 183 3.54 -20.26 52.01
N GLU A 184 3.76 -20.93 50.86
CA GLU A 184 4.83 -21.93 50.73
C GLU A 184 6.22 -21.31 50.89
N LEU A 185 6.47 -20.13 50.30
CA LEU A 185 7.76 -19.44 50.45
C LEU A 185 7.96 -18.90 51.88
N GLN A 186 6.90 -18.44 52.55
CA GLN A 186 6.96 -18.05 53.95
C GLN A 186 7.21 -19.26 54.86
N ASP A 187 6.56 -20.40 54.63
CA ASP A 187 6.77 -21.60 55.44
C ASP A 187 8.15 -22.22 55.20
N GLU A 188 8.66 -22.18 53.98
CA GLU A 188 10.04 -22.58 53.67
C GLU A 188 11.05 -21.65 54.38
N SER A 189 10.81 -20.32 54.35
CA SER A 189 11.66 -19.36 55.06
C SER A 189 11.65 -19.54 56.59
N ARG A 190 10.51 -19.96 57.16
CA ARG A 190 10.38 -20.30 58.59
C ARG A 190 11.12 -21.59 58.94
N GLY A 191 11.07 -22.59 58.06
CA GLY A 191 11.85 -23.84 58.20
C GLY A 191 13.35 -23.58 58.23
N LEU A 192 13.87 -22.76 57.31
CA LEU A 192 15.29 -22.40 57.26
C LEU A 192 15.76 -21.67 58.54
N LEU A 193 14.91 -20.86 59.17
CA LEU A 193 15.22 -20.19 60.44
C LEU A 193 15.25 -21.17 61.62
N PHE A 194 14.36 -22.16 61.62
CA PHE A 194 14.35 -23.21 62.64
C PHE A 194 15.63 -24.06 62.57
N ASP A 195 16.01 -24.50 61.37
CA ASP A 195 17.23 -25.28 61.13
C ASP A 195 18.48 -24.48 61.53
N PHE A 196 18.49 -23.17 61.27
CA PHE A 196 19.57 -22.26 61.68
C PHE A 196 19.76 -22.24 63.21
N VAL A 197 18.67 -22.18 63.97
CA VAL A 197 18.70 -22.19 65.44
C VAL A 197 19.10 -23.56 65.97
N GLU A 198 18.59 -24.65 65.39
CA GLU A 198 18.92 -26.01 65.80
C GLU A 198 20.41 -26.31 65.60
N TYR A 199 20.97 -25.87 64.47
CA TYR A 199 22.39 -26.04 64.17
C TYR A 199 23.28 -25.34 65.20
N ILE A 200 22.98 -24.09 65.55
CA ILE A 200 23.72 -23.34 66.59
C ILE A 200 23.58 -24.02 67.96
N LYS A 201 22.39 -24.53 68.31
CA LYS A 201 22.19 -25.25 69.58
C LYS A 201 23.00 -26.54 69.66
N LYS A 202 23.12 -27.27 68.55
CA LYS A 202 23.90 -28.52 68.48
C LYS A 202 25.40 -28.26 68.57
N HIS A 203 25.87 -27.15 67.99
CA HIS A 203 27.27 -26.77 67.95
C HIS A 203 27.54 -25.54 68.84
N LYS A 204 27.92 -25.80 70.11
CA LYS A 204 28.09 -24.76 71.15
C LYS A 204 29.05 -23.60 70.79
N CYS A 205 30.03 -23.82 69.93
CA CYS A 205 30.86 -22.78 69.33
C CYS A 205 31.04 -23.08 67.85
N VAL A 206 30.57 -22.18 66.98
CA VAL A 206 30.74 -22.26 65.52
C VAL A 206 31.34 -20.94 65.04
N PRO A 207 32.42 -20.96 64.24
CA PRO A 207 32.92 -19.74 63.60
C PRO A 207 31.90 -19.26 62.56
N LEU A 208 31.70 -17.94 62.47
CA LEU A 208 30.64 -17.35 61.63
C LEU A 208 30.80 -17.67 60.12
N GLU A 209 32.03 -17.94 59.68
CA GLU A 209 32.34 -18.33 58.31
C GLU A 209 31.77 -19.72 57.96
N ASP A 210 31.85 -20.68 58.88
CA ASP A 210 31.33 -22.04 58.68
C ASP A 210 29.80 -22.05 58.73
N LEU A 211 29.20 -21.23 59.61
CA LEU A 211 27.75 -21.06 59.67
C LEU A 211 27.19 -20.42 58.37
N ALA A 212 27.93 -19.45 57.82
CA ALA A 212 27.60 -18.82 56.55
C ALA A 212 27.71 -19.83 55.38
N ALA A 213 28.71 -20.71 55.42
CA ALA A 213 28.89 -21.75 54.41
C ALA A 213 27.75 -22.80 54.42
N GLU A 214 27.31 -23.24 55.59
CA GLU A 214 26.24 -24.25 55.75
C GLU A 214 24.90 -23.75 55.19
N PHE A 215 24.53 -22.51 55.53
CA PHE A 215 23.25 -21.92 55.10
C PHE A 215 23.35 -21.12 53.79
N LYS A 216 24.54 -21.08 53.15
CA LYS A 216 24.84 -20.32 51.92
C LYS A 216 24.49 -18.83 52.03
N LEU A 217 24.76 -18.24 53.19
CA LEU A 217 24.48 -16.83 53.48
C LEU A 217 25.77 -16.03 53.52
N ARG A 218 25.65 -14.70 53.46
CA ARG A 218 26.78 -13.83 53.76
C ARG A 218 27.04 -13.85 55.27
N THR A 219 28.30 -13.78 55.68
CA THR A 219 28.68 -13.72 57.11
C THR A 219 27.97 -12.58 57.86
N GLN A 220 27.74 -11.44 57.19
CA GLN A 220 26.98 -10.32 57.74
C GLN A 220 25.51 -10.66 58.00
N ASP A 221 24.90 -11.49 57.15
CA ASP A 221 23.50 -11.91 57.31
C ASP A 221 23.37 -12.88 58.49
N CYS A 222 24.36 -13.76 58.69
CA CYS A 222 24.46 -14.59 59.89
C CYS A 222 24.54 -13.74 61.16
N ILE A 223 25.37 -12.68 61.17
CA ILE A 223 25.46 -11.73 62.29
C ILE A 223 24.09 -11.09 62.54
N ASN A 224 23.45 -10.54 61.52
CA ASN A 224 22.15 -9.87 61.66
C ASN A 224 21.07 -10.82 62.20
N ARG A 225 21.04 -12.07 61.74
CA ARG A 225 20.10 -13.11 62.23
C ARG A 225 20.38 -13.47 63.68
N ILE A 226 21.65 -13.65 64.08
CA ILE A 226 22.03 -13.93 65.47
C ILE A 226 21.65 -12.76 66.38
N THR A 227 22.00 -11.52 66.02
CA THR A 227 21.62 -10.33 66.79
C THR A 227 20.11 -10.19 66.93
N SER A 228 19.36 -10.56 65.89
CA SER A 228 17.89 -10.59 65.95
C SER A 228 17.39 -11.64 66.93
N LEU A 229 17.96 -12.85 66.93
CA LEU A 229 17.63 -13.93 67.87
C LEU A 229 18.01 -13.59 69.32
N GLU A 230 19.15 -12.94 69.54
CA GLU A 230 19.58 -12.43 70.84
C GLU A 230 18.61 -11.36 71.36
N SER A 231 18.16 -10.46 70.49
CA SER A 231 17.19 -9.41 70.84
C SER A 231 15.79 -9.96 71.17
N MET A 232 15.41 -11.10 70.56
CA MET A 232 14.12 -11.78 70.78
C MET A 232 14.11 -12.68 72.02
N GLY A 233 15.19 -12.69 72.82
CA GLY A 233 15.20 -13.31 74.14
C GLY A 233 15.81 -14.70 74.22
N LEU A 234 16.67 -15.10 73.26
CA LEU A 234 17.59 -16.21 73.49
C LEU A 234 18.80 -15.73 74.31
N GLN A 235 18.54 -15.19 75.51
CA GLN A 235 19.60 -14.96 76.49
C GLN A 235 19.92 -16.28 77.17
N THR A 236 21.08 -16.83 76.79
CA THR A 236 21.87 -17.89 77.44
C THR A 236 21.27 -19.30 77.54
#